data_AF-A0A235F5P4-F1
#
_entry.id   AF-A0A235F5P4-F1
#
_cell.length_a   1.000
_cell.length_b   1.000
_cell.length_c   1.000
_cell.angle_alpha   90.00
_cell.angle_beta   90.00
_cell.angle_gamma   90.00
#
_symmetry.space_group_name_H-M   'P 1'
#
loop_
_entity.id
_entity.type
_entity.pdbx_description
1 polymer ?
#
loop_
_entity_poly.entity_id
_entity_poly.type
_entity_poly.pdbx_seq_one_letter_code
_entity_poly.pdbx_strand_id
1 'polypeptide(L)'
;MTEIQLSEKAVHLQGQDPIYYDDLIVGLGCEDKYHGVPGAQEHTLSIQTIDKSRQTYQILNNLPANAVVGVVGAGLSGVELASELRESRPDLSIKLFDRGEIILPAFKKRLSNYVQNWFIEHGVEVINRSNITKVEEGCLYNHDERIDCDAVVWTAGIQPNRIVRDLDVEKDAQGRVVLSPYHHLPEDNSVFVVGDCASLPFAPSAQLAEEQAEQIAEVLLAKWNNETMPELDEIKLKGVMGSLGKKSGFGTMGTAALIGRVPRLLKSGILWLYKYQV
;
A
#
# COMPACT_ATOMS: atom_id res chain seq x y z
N MET A 1 17.76 -7.93 -6.97
CA MET A 1 17.93 -7.14 -8.20
C MET A 1 18.45 -5.77 -7.83
N THR A 2 19.39 -5.24 -8.61
CA THR A 2 20.02 -3.94 -8.36
C THR A 2 19.68 -2.92 -9.44
N GLU A 3 19.49 -3.35 -10.69
CA GLU A 3 19.26 -2.48 -11.84
C GLU A 3 18.57 -3.24 -12.98
N ILE A 4 17.81 -2.52 -13.80
CA ILE A 4 17.28 -3.00 -15.08
C ILE A 4 17.91 -2.12 -16.18
N GLN A 5 18.65 -2.74 -17.10
CA GLN A 5 19.28 -2.06 -18.24
C GLN A 5 18.54 -2.40 -19.52
N LEU A 6 17.64 -1.48 -19.92
CA LEU A 6 16.74 -1.67 -21.06
C LEU A 6 17.50 -1.81 -22.39
N SER A 7 18.56 -1.02 -22.60
CA SER A 7 19.35 -1.03 -23.84
C SER A 7 20.08 -2.35 -24.12
N GLU A 8 20.45 -3.07 -23.06
CA GLU A 8 21.15 -4.37 -23.15
C GLU A 8 20.22 -5.56 -22.96
N LYS A 9 18.92 -5.30 -22.73
CA LYS A 9 17.94 -6.29 -22.29
C LYS A 9 18.47 -7.17 -21.15
N ALA A 10 19.00 -6.53 -20.11
CA ALA A 10 19.65 -7.20 -18.99
C ALA A 10 19.10 -6.74 -17.64
N VAL A 11 18.97 -7.69 -16.72
CA VAL A 11 18.65 -7.46 -15.31
C VAL A 11 19.86 -7.79 -14.46
N HIS A 12 20.31 -6.83 -13.66
CA HIS A 12 21.47 -6.99 -12.78
C HIS A 12 21.04 -7.42 -11.38
N LEU A 13 21.74 -8.42 -10.84
CA LEU A 13 21.53 -8.97 -9.52
C LEU A 13 22.78 -8.74 -8.66
N GLN A 14 22.57 -8.55 -7.35
CA GLN A 14 23.70 -8.32 -6.45
C GLN A 14 24.58 -9.57 -6.37
N GLY A 15 25.85 -9.43 -6.77
CA GLY A 15 26.84 -10.50 -6.68
C GLY A 15 26.62 -11.68 -7.62
N GLN A 16 25.87 -11.49 -8.71
CA GLN A 16 25.61 -12.51 -9.72
C GLN A 16 25.78 -11.92 -11.13
N ASP A 17 25.94 -12.80 -12.13
CA ASP A 17 25.97 -12.39 -13.52
C ASP A 17 24.60 -11.82 -13.96
N PRO A 18 24.57 -10.91 -14.96
CA PRO A 18 23.32 -10.36 -15.49
C PRO A 18 22.43 -11.45 -16.11
N ILE A 19 21.12 -11.30 -15.95
CA ILE A 19 20.12 -12.15 -16.62
C ILE A 19 19.62 -11.39 -17.84
N TYR A 20 19.87 -11.93 -19.02
CA TYR A 20 19.35 -11.40 -20.28
C TYR A 20 17.92 -11.88 -20.53
N TYR A 21 17.11 -11.05 -21.17
CA TYR A 21 15.70 -11.34 -21.45
C TYR A 21 15.31 -11.06 -22.90
N ASP A 22 14.37 -11.83 -23.41
CA ASP A 22 13.64 -11.50 -24.63
C ASP A 22 12.45 -10.60 -24.31
N ASP A 23 11.70 -10.98 -23.26
CA ASP A 23 10.58 -10.26 -22.65
C ASP A 23 10.80 -10.14 -21.13
N LEU A 24 10.43 -8.99 -20.55
CA LEU A 24 10.55 -8.67 -19.13
C LEU A 24 9.21 -8.19 -18.57
N ILE A 25 8.80 -8.71 -17.42
CA ILE A 25 7.67 -8.18 -16.63
C ILE A 25 8.20 -7.59 -15.33
N VAL A 26 8.03 -6.28 -15.14
CA VAL A 26 8.46 -5.53 -13.97
C VAL A 26 7.31 -5.40 -12.98
N GLY A 27 7.28 -6.29 -11.98
CA GLY A 27 6.28 -6.34 -10.90
C GLY A 27 6.88 -6.10 -9.51
N LEU A 28 7.75 -5.09 -9.36
CA LEU A 28 8.50 -4.86 -8.11
C LEU A 28 7.69 -4.22 -6.97
N GLY A 29 6.43 -3.87 -7.24
CA GLY A 29 5.53 -3.27 -6.26
C GLY A 29 5.99 -1.89 -5.78
N CYS A 30 5.80 -1.62 -4.50
CA CYS A 30 6.03 -0.32 -3.91
C CYS A 30 6.88 -0.39 -2.63
N GLU A 31 7.30 0.79 -2.17
CA GLU A 31 7.95 1.03 -0.89
C GLU A 31 7.25 2.18 -0.15
N ASP A 32 7.59 2.38 1.12
CA ASP A 32 7.07 3.50 1.91
C ASP A 32 7.47 4.85 1.30
N LYS A 33 6.53 5.80 1.25
CA LYS A 33 6.80 7.18 0.86
C LYS A 33 6.83 8.07 2.11
N TYR A 34 8.02 8.59 2.42
CA TYR A 34 8.24 9.43 3.61
C TYR A 34 8.01 10.93 3.39
N HIS A 35 7.65 11.35 2.17
CA HIS A 35 7.36 12.76 1.80
C HIS A 35 8.45 13.77 2.18
N GLY A 36 9.72 13.32 2.25
CA GLY A 36 10.84 14.17 2.65
C GLY A 36 10.85 14.57 4.13
N VAL A 37 10.04 13.93 4.98
CA VAL A 37 10.02 14.17 6.43
C VAL A 37 11.34 13.67 7.03
N PRO A 38 12.19 14.56 7.58
CA PRO A 38 13.48 14.16 8.15
C PRO A 38 13.32 13.15 9.29
N GLY A 39 14.15 12.11 9.29
CA GLY A 39 14.16 11.06 10.31
C GLY A 39 13.03 10.03 10.17
N ALA A 40 12.05 10.23 9.28
CA ALA A 40 10.93 9.29 9.16
C ALA A 40 11.37 7.92 8.63
N GLN A 41 12.34 7.86 7.72
CA GLN A 41 12.84 6.59 7.19
C GLN A 41 13.64 5.81 8.25
N GLU A 42 14.34 6.53 9.13
CA GLU A 42 15.25 5.98 10.13
C GLU A 42 14.54 5.58 11.43
N HIS A 43 13.51 6.34 11.82
CA HIS A 43 12.89 6.25 13.16
C HIS A 43 11.45 5.74 13.14
N THR A 44 10.94 5.26 12.00
CA THR A 44 9.61 4.65 11.92
C THR A 44 9.66 3.18 11.54
N LEU A 45 8.63 2.47 11.99
CA LEU A 45 8.32 1.11 11.65
C LEU A 45 7.46 1.07 10.38
N SER A 46 7.55 -0.02 9.63
CA SER A 46 6.78 -0.21 8.40
C SER A 46 6.18 -1.61 8.34
N ILE A 47 5.12 -1.74 7.53
CA ILE A 47 4.39 -2.99 7.31
C ILE A 47 4.42 -3.40 5.82
N GLN A 48 5.28 -2.80 5.00
CA GLN A 48 5.27 -3.01 3.55
C GLN A 48 5.79 -4.36 3.08
N THR A 49 6.59 -5.03 3.90
CA THR A 49 7.06 -6.39 3.60
C THR A 49 6.78 -7.29 4.79
N ILE A 50 6.83 -8.60 4.58
CA ILE A 50 6.63 -9.57 5.66
C ILE A 50 7.69 -9.42 6.76
N ASP A 51 8.94 -9.16 6.38
CA ASP A 51 10.03 -8.96 7.35
C ASP A 51 9.83 -7.69 8.18
N LYS A 52 9.53 -6.57 7.52
CA LYS A 52 9.20 -5.32 8.21
C LYS A 52 7.98 -5.48 9.11
N SER A 53 6.93 -6.15 8.62
CA SER A 53 5.71 -6.43 9.41
C SER A 53 6.00 -7.28 10.65
N ARG A 54 6.85 -8.30 10.53
CA ARG A 54 7.26 -9.15 11.65
C ARG A 54 8.08 -8.36 12.68
N GLN A 55 9.02 -7.53 12.22
CA GLN A 55 9.80 -6.66 13.09
C GLN A 55 8.90 -5.66 13.83
N THR A 56 8.00 -5.00 13.10
CA THR A 56 6.99 -4.08 13.66
C THR A 56 6.14 -4.79 14.71
N TYR A 57 5.62 -5.98 14.41
CA TYR A 57 4.86 -6.79 15.35
C TYR A 57 5.66 -7.12 16.62
N GLN A 58 6.92 -7.52 16.49
CA GLN A 58 7.77 -7.83 17.65
C GLN A 58 8.02 -6.60 18.52
N ILE A 59 8.34 -5.46 17.92
CA ILE A 59 8.58 -4.21 18.66
C ILE A 59 7.32 -3.80 19.40
N LEU A 60 6.18 -3.71 18.70
CA LEU A 60 4.92 -3.29 19.30
C LEU A 60 4.45 -4.22 20.42
N ASN A 61 4.65 -5.54 20.30
CA ASN A 61 4.28 -6.48 21.36
C ASN A 61 5.18 -6.44 22.59
N ASN A 62 6.43 -6.01 22.44
CA ASN A 62 7.37 -5.91 23.56
C ASN A 62 7.33 -4.55 24.27
N LEU A 63 6.55 -3.58 23.77
CA LEU A 63 6.33 -2.30 24.45
C LEU A 63 5.68 -2.51 25.83
N PRO A 64 6.08 -1.74 26.86
CA PRO A 64 5.45 -1.80 28.17
C PRO A 64 4.02 -1.26 28.14
N ALA A 65 3.24 -1.58 29.17
CA ALA A 65 1.90 -1.02 29.34
C ALA A 65 1.95 0.52 29.40
N ASN A 66 0.93 1.15 28.82
CA ASN A 66 0.77 2.59 28.65
C ASN A 66 1.78 3.27 27.70
N ALA A 67 2.63 2.51 27.00
CA ALA A 67 3.46 3.07 25.93
C ALA A 67 2.58 3.69 24.83
N VAL A 68 3.09 4.76 24.22
CA VAL A 68 2.43 5.56 23.18
C VAL A 68 2.90 5.10 21.81
N VAL A 69 1.95 4.65 20.98
CA VAL A 69 2.19 4.28 19.58
C VAL A 69 1.55 5.30 18.66
N GLY A 70 2.38 5.97 17.86
CA GLY A 70 1.93 6.84 16.78
C GLY A 70 1.78 6.07 15.48
N VAL A 71 0.58 6.04 14.89
CA VAL A 71 0.35 5.52 13.53
C VAL A 71 0.17 6.71 12.60
N VAL A 72 1.08 6.90 11.65
CA VAL A 72 1.07 8.05 10.73
C VAL A 72 0.46 7.64 9.40
N GLY A 73 -0.72 8.18 9.10
CA GLY A 73 -1.51 7.94 7.89
C GLY A 73 -2.74 7.09 8.15
N ALA A 74 -3.94 7.69 8.10
CA ALA A 74 -5.21 7.01 8.35
C ALA A 74 -5.91 6.56 7.05
N GLY A 75 -5.11 6.05 6.11
CA GLY A 75 -5.59 5.24 4.99
C GLY A 75 -6.00 3.84 5.44
N LEU A 76 -6.32 2.96 4.48
CA LEU A 76 -6.80 1.61 4.78
C LEU A 76 -5.84 0.84 5.71
N SER A 77 -4.55 0.79 5.38
CA SER A 77 -3.55 0.06 6.16
C SER A 77 -3.36 0.60 7.58
N GLY A 78 -3.31 1.94 7.74
CA GLY A 78 -3.16 2.56 9.06
C GLY A 78 -4.38 2.35 9.95
N VAL A 79 -5.59 2.40 9.36
CA VAL A 79 -6.83 2.08 10.08
C VAL A 79 -6.86 0.63 10.53
N GLU A 80 -6.58 -0.33 9.64
CA GLU A 80 -6.58 -1.75 10.01
C GLU A 80 -5.52 -2.02 11.09
N LEU A 81 -4.29 -1.51 10.92
CA LEU A 81 -3.21 -1.64 11.89
C LEU A 81 -3.60 -1.08 13.27
N ALA A 82 -4.07 0.17 13.33
CA ALA A 82 -4.44 0.80 14.60
C ALA A 82 -5.59 0.05 15.29
N SER A 83 -6.56 -0.45 14.52
CA SER A 83 -7.71 -1.19 15.07
C SER A 83 -7.30 -2.57 15.64
N GLU A 84 -6.45 -3.32 14.92
CA GLU A 84 -5.96 -4.62 15.37
C GLU A 84 -4.99 -4.49 16.55
N LEU A 85 -4.15 -3.44 16.54
CA LEU A 85 -3.28 -3.14 17.68
C LEU A 85 -4.11 -2.79 18.92
N ARG A 86 -5.17 -1.97 18.77
CA ARG A 86 -6.05 -1.60 19.88
C ARG A 86 -6.76 -2.79 20.51
N GLU A 87 -7.19 -3.76 19.70
CA GLU A 87 -7.82 -4.97 20.22
C GLU A 87 -6.83 -5.95 20.86
N SER A 88 -5.62 -6.07 20.30
CA SER A 88 -4.61 -7.02 20.78
C SER A 88 -3.80 -6.51 21.97
N ARG A 89 -3.59 -5.20 22.06
CA ARG A 89 -2.82 -4.50 23.09
C ARG A 89 -3.64 -3.37 23.71
N PRO A 90 -4.69 -3.70 24.50
CA PRO A 90 -5.56 -2.71 25.08
C PRO A 90 -4.88 -1.82 26.14
N ASP A 91 -3.68 -2.19 26.57
CA ASP A 91 -2.85 -1.46 27.51
C ASP A 91 -2.02 -0.35 26.85
N LEU A 92 -1.94 -0.27 25.52
CA LEU A 92 -1.21 0.79 24.83
C LEU A 92 -2.08 2.04 24.58
N SER A 93 -1.45 3.21 24.58
CA SER A 93 -2.03 4.46 24.10
C SER A 93 -1.74 4.59 22.60
N ILE A 94 -2.77 4.76 21.76
CA ILE A 94 -2.62 4.79 20.30
C ILE A 94 -3.09 6.14 19.78
N LYS A 95 -2.20 6.80 19.02
CA LYS A 95 -2.46 8.07 18.32
C LYS A 95 -2.45 7.80 16.82
N LEU A 96 -3.56 8.06 16.13
CA LEU A 96 -3.70 7.89 14.68
C LEU A 96 -3.70 9.26 14.01
N PHE A 97 -2.63 9.57 13.28
CA PHE A 97 -2.43 10.86 12.62
C PHE A 97 -2.86 10.81 11.16
N ASP A 98 -3.58 11.84 10.70
CA ASP A 98 -3.90 12.00 9.27
C ASP A 98 -3.81 13.47 8.84
N ARG A 99 -3.32 13.70 7.62
CA ARG A 99 -3.24 15.05 7.03
C ARG A 99 -4.61 15.59 6.63
N GLY A 100 -5.56 14.71 6.33
CA GLY A 100 -6.92 15.06 5.94
C GLY A 100 -7.75 15.57 7.10
N GLU A 101 -8.88 16.20 6.77
CA GLU A 101 -9.89 16.60 7.76
C GLU A 101 -10.63 15.39 8.36
N ILE A 102 -10.61 14.26 7.64
CA ILE A 102 -11.24 13.01 8.02
C ILE A 102 -10.37 11.84 7.55
N ILE A 103 -10.34 10.77 8.34
CA ILE A 103 -9.68 9.51 7.99
C ILE A 103 -10.36 8.84 6.78
N LEU A 104 -9.64 7.95 6.10
CA LEU A 104 -10.11 7.25 4.90
C LEU A 104 -10.76 8.20 3.88
N PRO A 105 -10.07 9.28 3.44
CA PRO A 105 -10.68 10.33 2.61
C PRO A 105 -11.16 9.83 1.24
N ALA A 106 -10.62 8.71 0.76
CA ALA A 106 -11.07 8.05 -0.48
C ALA A 106 -12.43 7.34 -0.35
N PHE A 107 -12.96 7.18 0.87
CA PHE A 107 -14.22 6.51 1.13
C PHE A 107 -15.37 7.53 1.28
N LYS A 108 -16.61 7.05 1.15
CA LYS A 108 -17.80 7.88 1.41
C LYS A 108 -17.78 8.38 2.85
N LYS A 109 -18.11 9.65 3.08
CA LYS A 109 -18.13 10.30 4.42
C LYS A 109 -18.82 9.45 5.51
N ARG A 110 -19.90 8.74 5.17
CA ARG A 110 -20.59 7.83 6.10
C ARG A 110 -19.69 6.72 6.65
N LEU A 111 -18.83 6.14 5.81
CA LEU A 111 -17.86 5.12 6.21
C LEU A 111 -16.76 5.73 7.07
N SER A 112 -16.20 6.85 6.62
CA SER A 112 -15.17 7.57 7.37
C SER A 112 -15.65 7.98 8.77
N ASN A 113 -16.88 8.49 8.89
CA ASN A 113 -17.49 8.81 10.19
C ASN A 113 -17.70 7.56 11.06
N TYR A 114 -18.15 6.45 10.47
CA TYR A 114 -18.33 5.19 11.19
C TYR A 114 -17.00 4.68 11.78
N VAL A 115 -15.94 4.70 10.97
CA VAL A 115 -14.59 4.29 11.41
C VAL A 115 -14.05 5.25 12.47
N GLN A 116 -14.25 6.55 12.31
CA GLN A 116 -13.78 7.54 13.28
C GLN A 116 -14.48 7.37 14.63
N ASN A 117 -15.79 7.15 14.63
CA ASN A 117 -16.55 6.86 15.85
C ASN A 117 -16.08 5.56 16.51
N TRP A 118 -15.77 4.52 15.72
CA TRP A 118 -15.20 3.28 16.27
C TRP A 118 -13.90 3.56 17.02
N PHE A 119 -12.98 4.36 16.47
CA PHE A 119 -11.73 4.71 17.16
C PHE A 119 -11.97 5.49 18.46
N ILE A 120 -12.90 6.44 18.46
CA ILE A 120 -13.29 7.20 19.65
C ILE A 120 -13.83 6.26 20.74
N GLU A 121 -14.74 5.35 20.38
CA GLU A 121 -15.32 4.37 21.31
C GLU A 121 -14.29 3.38 21.88
N HIS A 122 -13.19 3.14 21.16
CA HIS A 122 -12.12 2.20 21.56
C HIS A 122 -10.90 2.91 22.15
N GLY A 123 -10.99 4.22 22.44
CA GLY A 123 -9.93 4.98 23.11
C GLY A 123 -8.68 5.21 22.27
N VAL A 124 -8.81 5.24 20.94
CA VAL A 124 -7.74 5.65 20.03
C VAL A 124 -7.90 7.14 19.72
N GLU A 125 -6.84 7.90 19.93
CA GLU A 125 -6.82 9.33 19.66
C GLU A 125 -6.61 9.58 18.17
N VAL A 126 -7.65 10.08 17.48
CA VAL A 126 -7.57 10.41 16.05
C VAL A 126 -7.21 11.88 15.89
N ILE A 127 -6.05 12.15 15.30
CA ILE A 127 -5.46 13.49 15.13
C ILE A 127 -5.52 13.85 13.64
N ASN A 128 -6.64 14.44 13.23
CA ASN A 128 -6.87 14.95 11.89
C ASN A 128 -6.13 16.28 11.66
N ARG A 129 -5.99 16.70 10.41
CA ARG A 129 -5.21 17.89 10.00
C ARG A 129 -3.81 17.90 10.61
N SER A 130 -3.24 16.72 10.85
CA SER A 130 -1.89 16.54 11.34
C SER A 130 -0.91 16.89 10.23
N ASN A 131 0.23 17.49 10.58
CA ASN A 131 1.34 17.64 9.66
C ASN A 131 2.62 17.16 10.35
N ILE A 132 3.01 15.91 10.07
CA ILE A 132 4.27 15.38 10.59
C ILE A 132 5.42 16.05 9.85
N THR A 133 6.20 16.87 10.58
CA THR A 133 7.31 17.66 10.03
C THR A 133 8.67 17.03 10.27
N LYS A 134 8.81 16.19 11.30
CA LYS A 134 10.05 15.50 11.65
C LYS A 134 9.74 14.27 12.52
N VAL A 135 10.61 13.25 12.47
CA VAL A 135 10.59 12.12 13.40
C VAL A 135 11.99 11.96 14.00
N GLU A 136 12.08 11.69 15.29
CA GLU A 136 13.33 11.37 15.99
C GLU A 136 13.12 10.09 16.83
N GLU A 137 14.19 9.58 17.44
CA GLU A 137 14.06 8.47 18.38
C GLU A 137 13.18 8.88 19.58
N GLY A 138 12.09 8.13 19.80
CA GLY A 138 11.16 8.34 20.91
C GLY A 138 10.14 9.47 20.73
N CYS A 139 10.09 10.15 19.58
CA CYS A 139 9.09 11.18 19.32
C CYS A 139 8.84 11.46 17.83
N LEU A 140 7.72 12.14 17.56
CA LEU A 140 7.44 12.78 16.27
C LEU A 140 7.08 14.25 16.50
N TYR A 141 7.17 15.06 15.45
CA TYR A 141 6.80 16.46 15.46
C TYR A 141 5.58 16.67 14.58
N ASN A 142 4.48 17.16 15.16
CA ASN A 142 3.25 17.51 14.46
C ASN A 142 3.08 19.04 14.51
N HIS A 143 3.07 19.71 13.35
CA HIS A 143 3.14 21.18 13.28
C HIS A 143 4.32 21.75 14.07
N ASP A 144 5.46 21.07 14.02
CA ASP A 144 6.68 21.38 14.78
C ASP A 144 6.55 21.28 16.31
N GLU A 145 5.42 20.79 16.83
CA GLU A 145 5.23 20.45 18.23
C GLU A 145 5.62 19.00 18.48
N ARG A 146 6.49 18.79 19.48
CA ARG A 146 6.95 17.46 19.87
C ARG A 146 5.82 16.67 20.52
N ILE A 147 5.65 15.43 20.06
CA ILE A 147 4.78 14.42 20.64
C ILE A 147 5.63 13.20 20.95
N ASP A 148 5.74 12.84 22.22
CA ASP A 148 6.46 11.63 22.63
C ASP A 148 5.69 10.38 22.17
N CYS A 149 6.42 9.45 21.56
CA CYS A 149 5.91 8.18 21.02
C CYS A 149 7.00 7.12 21.21
N ASP A 150 6.72 6.07 21.97
CA ASP A 150 7.63 4.93 22.16
C ASP A 150 7.85 4.13 20.88
N ALA A 151 6.88 4.16 19.96
CA ALA A 151 7.02 3.65 18.60
C ALA A 151 6.17 4.47 17.61
N VAL A 152 6.68 4.61 16.39
CA VAL A 152 5.96 5.25 15.29
C VAL A 152 5.87 4.27 14.14
N VAL A 153 4.65 4.00 13.63
CA VAL A 153 4.44 3.18 12.43
C VAL A 153 4.00 4.08 11.29
N TRP A 154 4.74 4.05 10.18
CA TRP A 154 4.47 4.85 9.00
C TRP A 154 3.60 4.09 8.00
N THR A 155 2.42 4.64 7.72
CA THR A 155 1.47 4.13 6.73
C THR A 155 0.96 5.24 5.81
N ALA A 156 1.62 6.41 5.80
CA ALA A 156 1.19 7.62 5.09
C ALA A 156 1.61 7.61 3.61
N GLY A 157 1.26 6.55 2.89
CA GLY A 157 1.43 6.46 1.45
C GLY A 157 2.66 5.69 1.00
N ILE A 158 2.63 5.36 -0.29
CA ILE A 158 3.57 4.46 -0.95
C ILE A 158 4.13 5.15 -2.20
N GLN A 159 5.20 4.60 -2.75
CA GLN A 159 5.77 4.99 -4.03
C GLN A 159 6.31 3.78 -4.77
N PRO A 160 6.41 3.81 -6.11
CA PRO A 160 6.99 2.71 -6.87
C PRO A 160 8.39 2.36 -6.38
N ASN A 161 8.74 1.08 -6.49
CA ASN A 161 10.07 0.59 -6.13
C ASN A 161 11.18 1.48 -6.74
N ARG A 162 12.23 1.76 -5.97
CA ARG A 162 13.37 2.57 -6.44
C ARG A 162 13.87 2.17 -7.83
N ILE A 163 14.04 0.88 -8.12
CA ILE A 163 14.58 0.44 -9.42
C ILE A 163 13.70 0.91 -10.58
N VAL A 164 12.38 0.93 -10.40
CA VAL A 164 11.43 1.44 -11.40
C VAL A 164 11.52 2.95 -11.54
N ARG A 165 11.66 3.68 -10.43
CA ARG A 165 11.80 5.14 -10.46
C ARG A 165 13.10 5.60 -11.12
N ASP A 166 14.16 4.79 -11.01
CA ASP A 166 15.47 5.04 -11.58
C ASP A 166 15.55 4.72 -13.10
N LEU A 167 14.54 4.04 -13.69
CA LEU A 167 14.48 3.77 -15.14
C LEU A 167 14.40 5.06 -15.96
N ASP A 168 15.10 5.14 -17.10
CA ASP A 168 14.97 6.28 -18.02
C ASP A 168 13.78 6.11 -18.99
N VAL A 169 12.57 6.22 -18.43
CA VAL A 169 11.29 6.10 -19.16
C VAL A 169 10.31 7.17 -18.70
N GLU A 170 9.25 7.40 -19.49
CA GLU A 170 8.18 8.32 -19.11
C GLU A 170 7.47 7.84 -17.84
N LYS A 171 7.28 8.75 -16.88
CA LYS A 171 6.61 8.47 -15.61
C LYS A 171 5.61 9.57 -15.27
N ASP A 172 4.58 9.21 -14.52
CA ASP A 172 3.64 10.17 -13.96
C ASP A 172 4.23 10.93 -12.77
N ALA A 173 3.47 11.88 -12.22
CA ALA A 173 3.88 12.69 -11.06
C ALA A 173 4.11 11.88 -9.76
N GLN A 174 3.71 10.61 -9.74
CA GLN A 174 3.92 9.70 -8.61
C GLN A 174 5.13 8.77 -8.84
N GLY A 175 5.79 8.86 -9.99
CA GLY A 175 6.92 8.03 -10.38
C GLY A 175 6.52 6.66 -10.93
N ARG A 176 5.24 6.48 -11.31
CA ARG A 176 4.73 5.26 -11.95
C ARG A 176 4.97 5.34 -13.45
N VAL A 177 5.35 4.24 -14.07
CA VAL A 177 5.70 4.17 -15.50
C VAL A 177 4.45 4.38 -16.36
N VAL A 178 4.53 5.28 -17.34
CA VAL A 178 3.48 5.47 -18.35
C VAL A 178 3.57 4.32 -19.36
N LEU A 179 2.43 3.69 -19.65
CA LEU A 179 2.36 2.47 -20.45
C LEU A 179 1.56 2.69 -21.73
N SER A 180 1.81 1.81 -22.70
CA SER A 180 0.93 1.63 -23.86
C SER A 180 -0.44 1.08 -23.42
N PRO A 181 -1.46 1.08 -24.31
CA PRO A 181 -2.72 0.39 -24.06
C PRO A 181 -2.59 -1.12 -23.79
N TYR A 182 -1.43 -1.71 -24.08
CA TYR A 182 -1.13 -3.14 -23.88
C TYR A 182 -0.16 -3.39 -22.71
N HIS A 183 -0.04 -2.43 -21.78
CA HIS A 183 0.75 -2.54 -20.54
C HIS A 183 2.28 -2.67 -20.67
N HIS A 184 2.82 -2.45 -21.87
CA HIS A 184 4.28 -2.38 -22.11
C HIS A 184 4.77 -0.93 -22.24
N LEU A 185 6.09 -0.73 -22.23
CA LEU A 185 6.68 0.59 -22.50
C LEU A 185 6.29 1.06 -23.91
N PRO A 186 5.93 2.34 -24.12
CA PRO A 186 5.56 2.85 -25.44
C PRO A 186 6.62 2.60 -26.53
N GLU A 187 7.89 2.72 -26.18
CA GLU A 187 9.03 2.56 -27.11
C GLU A 187 9.65 1.15 -27.08
N ASP A 188 9.19 0.25 -26.19
CA ASP A 188 9.72 -1.11 -26.07
C ASP A 188 8.60 -2.10 -25.69
N ASN A 189 8.11 -2.85 -26.67
CA ASN A 189 7.07 -3.86 -26.50
C ASN A 189 7.54 -5.17 -25.86
N SER A 190 8.81 -5.26 -25.45
CA SER A 190 9.34 -6.38 -24.69
C SER A 190 9.34 -6.16 -23.18
N VAL A 191 9.02 -4.96 -22.71
CA VAL A 191 9.06 -4.64 -21.28
C VAL A 191 7.68 -4.22 -20.79
N PHE A 192 7.09 -5.04 -19.94
CA PHE A 192 5.80 -4.84 -19.29
C PHE A 192 5.98 -4.37 -17.87
N VAL A 193 5.06 -3.53 -17.37
CA VAL A 193 5.07 -3.07 -15.97
C VAL A 193 3.71 -3.31 -15.35
N VAL A 194 3.69 -3.90 -14.15
CA VAL A 194 2.46 -4.33 -13.49
C VAL A 194 2.33 -3.78 -12.06
N GLY A 195 1.09 -3.61 -11.62
CA GLY A 195 0.72 -3.26 -10.26
C GLY A 195 1.13 -1.83 -9.89
N ASP A 196 1.66 -1.66 -8.68
CA ASP A 196 1.92 -0.33 -8.09
C ASP A 196 2.99 0.48 -8.85
N CYS A 197 3.74 -0.15 -9.75
CA CYS A 197 4.71 0.50 -10.62
C CYS A 197 4.10 1.10 -11.89
N ALA A 198 2.87 0.70 -12.25
CA ALA A 198 2.20 1.10 -13.49
C ALA A 198 1.31 2.34 -13.29
N SER A 199 1.39 3.29 -14.23
CA SER A 199 0.54 4.48 -14.24
C SER A 199 -0.84 4.15 -14.81
N LEU A 200 -1.70 3.63 -13.94
CA LEU A 200 -3.11 3.36 -14.25
C LEU A 200 -4.05 4.36 -13.56
N PRO A 201 -5.25 4.62 -14.12
CA PRO A 201 -6.24 5.56 -13.58
C PRO A 201 -6.99 5.00 -12.36
N PHE A 202 -6.32 4.19 -11.53
CA PHE A 202 -6.86 3.53 -10.36
C PHE A 202 -5.95 3.72 -9.16
N ALA A 203 -6.51 3.58 -7.97
CA ALA A 203 -5.70 3.50 -6.75
C ALA A 203 -4.89 2.18 -6.76
N PRO A 204 -3.62 2.19 -6.32
CA PRO A 204 -2.81 0.98 -6.19
C PRO A 204 -3.51 -0.06 -5.31
N SER A 205 -3.60 -1.30 -5.78
CA SER A 205 -4.22 -2.42 -5.06
C SER A 205 -3.82 -3.76 -5.65
N ALA A 206 -3.88 -4.82 -4.83
CA ALA A 206 -3.65 -6.19 -5.29
C ALA A 206 -4.66 -6.60 -6.39
N GLN A 207 -5.92 -6.20 -6.26
CA GLN A 207 -6.94 -6.47 -7.27
C GLN A 207 -6.58 -5.84 -8.62
N LEU A 208 -6.12 -4.59 -8.62
CA LEU A 208 -5.68 -3.93 -9.86
C LEU A 208 -4.51 -4.68 -10.50
N ALA A 209 -3.53 -5.11 -9.68
CA ALA A 209 -2.38 -5.86 -10.16
C ALA A 209 -2.77 -7.22 -10.76
N GLU A 210 -3.73 -7.93 -10.16
CA GLU A 210 -4.27 -9.20 -10.68
C GLU A 210 -4.96 -9.01 -12.03
N GLU A 211 -5.92 -8.08 -12.12
CA GLU A 211 -6.68 -7.83 -13.36
C GLU A 211 -5.74 -7.32 -14.47
N GLN A 212 -4.73 -6.50 -14.14
CA GLN A 212 -3.71 -6.09 -15.09
C GLN A 212 -2.82 -7.26 -15.55
N ALA A 213 -2.45 -8.18 -14.65
CA ALA A 213 -1.63 -9.34 -14.98
C ALA A 213 -2.34 -10.30 -15.94
N GLU A 214 -3.66 -10.49 -15.79
CA GLU A 214 -4.48 -11.27 -16.74
C GLU A 214 -4.40 -10.69 -18.15
N GLN A 215 -4.55 -9.37 -18.28
CA GLN A 215 -4.43 -8.68 -19.58
C GLN A 215 -3.02 -8.76 -20.17
N ILE A 216 -1.98 -8.64 -19.35
CA ILE A 216 -0.58 -8.82 -19.80
C ILE A 216 -0.37 -10.23 -20.33
N ALA A 217 -0.94 -11.26 -19.67
CA ALA A 217 -0.84 -12.64 -20.13
C ALA A 217 -1.51 -12.84 -21.50
N GLU A 218 -2.69 -12.25 -21.73
CA GLU A 218 -3.36 -12.28 -23.04
C GLU A 218 -2.50 -11.67 -24.15
N VAL A 219 -1.90 -10.49 -23.88
CA VAL A 219 -1.01 -9.81 -24.82
C VAL A 219 0.23 -10.65 -25.14
N LEU A 220 0.88 -11.22 -24.12
CA LEU A 220 2.08 -12.04 -24.30
C LEU A 220 1.78 -13.33 -25.07
N LEU A 221 0.66 -13.99 -24.79
CA LEU A 221 0.25 -15.20 -25.51
C LEU A 221 0.02 -14.92 -27.00
N ALA A 222 -0.72 -13.84 -27.33
CA ALA A 222 -0.92 -13.43 -28.71
C ALA A 222 0.41 -13.09 -29.40
N LYS A 223 1.31 -12.37 -28.70
CA LYS A 223 2.65 -12.03 -29.19
C LYS A 223 3.46 -13.29 -29.51
N TRP A 224 3.54 -14.25 -28.59
CA TRP A 224 4.33 -15.47 -28.76
C TRP A 224 3.78 -16.39 -29.85
N ASN A 225 2.47 -16.37 -30.09
CA ASN A 225 1.83 -17.14 -31.16
C ASN A 225 1.85 -16.43 -32.52
N ASN A 226 2.38 -15.20 -32.60
CA ASN A 226 2.30 -14.33 -33.79
C ASN A 226 0.85 -14.06 -34.24
N GLU A 227 -0.05 -13.90 -33.29
CA GLU A 227 -1.46 -13.57 -33.50
C GLU A 227 -1.67 -12.05 -33.46
N THR A 228 -2.84 -11.60 -33.92
CA THR A 228 -3.26 -10.21 -33.78
C THR A 228 -3.41 -9.86 -32.30
N MET A 229 -2.97 -8.66 -31.90
CA MET A 229 -3.13 -8.18 -30.51
C MET A 229 -4.61 -8.22 -30.09
N PRO A 230 -4.91 -8.70 -28.86
CA PRO A 230 -6.28 -8.80 -28.39
C PRO A 230 -6.91 -7.42 -28.13
N GLU A 231 -8.24 -7.34 -28.18
CA GLU A 231 -8.95 -6.21 -27.59
C GLU A 231 -9.06 -6.44 -26.09
N LEU A 232 -8.43 -5.58 -25.28
CA LEU A 232 -8.44 -5.71 -23.84
C LEU A 232 -9.71 -5.10 -23.24
N ASP A 233 -10.37 -5.86 -22.37
CA ASP A 233 -11.52 -5.40 -21.61
C ASP A 233 -11.15 -4.25 -20.64
N GLU A 234 -12.13 -3.43 -20.27
CA GLU A 234 -11.92 -2.42 -19.24
C GLU A 234 -11.76 -3.08 -17.86
N ILE A 235 -10.71 -2.71 -17.11
CA ILE A 235 -10.46 -3.20 -15.75
C ILE A 235 -11.61 -2.77 -14.82
N LYS A 236 -12.26 -3.74 -14.16
CA LYS A 236 -13.39 -3.52 -13.26
C LYS A 236 -13.08 -3.97 -11.83
N LEU A 237 -12.78 -2.99 -10.97
CA LEU A 237 -12.54 -3.25 -9.55
C LEU A 237 -13.84 -3.54 -8.79
N LYS A 238 -13.84 -4.60 -7.97
CA LYS A 238 -15.05 -5.16 -7.31
C LYS A 238 -15.42 -4.41 -6.01
N GLY A 239 -14.52 -3.56 -5.51
CA GLY A 239 -14.71 -2.76 -4.30
C GLY A 239 -13.60 -2.96 -3.28
N VAL A 240 -13.70 -2.29 -2.14
CA VAL A 240 -12.67 -2.30 -1.09
C VAL A 240 -13.29 -2.66 0.25
N MET A 241 -12.63 -3.55 0.99
CA MET A 241 -13.04 -3.99 2.33
C MET A 241 -11.91 -3.78 3.33
N GLY A 242 -12.24 -3.17 4.46
CA GLY A 242 -11.37 -2.99 5.62
C GLY A 242 -11.96 -3.60 6.88
N SER A 243 -11.08 -3.99 7.79
CA SER A 243 -11.41 -4.49 9.13
C SER A 243 -11.29 -3.39 10.19
N LEU A 244 -12.08 -3.54 11.26
CA LEU A 244 -11.98 -2.80 12.51
C LEU A 244 -11.94 -3.84 13.61
N GLY A 245 -10.73 -4.34 13.86
CA GLY A 245 -10.51 -5.48 14.72
C GLY A 245 -11.25 -6.75 14.29
N LYS A 246 -11.52 -7.63 15.25
CA LYS A 246 -12.06 -8.97 15.02
C LYS A 246 -13.52 -9.00 14.63
N LYS A 247 -14.32 -7.99 15.01
CA LYS A 247 -15.79 -8.07 14.96
C LYS A 247 -16.45 -7.10 13.99
N SER A 248 -15.77 -6.04 13.58
CA SER A 248 -16.34 -4.97 12.76
C SER A 248 -15.51 -4.77 11.50
N GLY A 249 -16.13 -4.18 10.49
CA GLY A 249 -15.48 -3.86 9.23
C GLY A 249 -16.24 -2.78 8.50
N PHE A 250 -15.66 -2.32 7.41
CA PHE A 250 -16.23 -1.32 6.52
C PHE A 250 -15.85 -1.63 5.09
N GLY A 251 -16.60 -1.10 4.13
CA GLY A 251 -16.21 -1.26 2.74
C GLY A 251 -17.17 -0.63 1.76
N THR A 252 -16.74 -0.65 0.51
CA THR A 252 -17.51 -0.24 -0.66
C THR A 252 -17.64 -1.43 -1.59
N MET A 253 -18.86 -1.67 -2.09
CA MET A 253 -19.12 -2.66 -3.13
C MET A 253 -20.01 -2.01 -4.18
N GLY A 254 -19.43 -1.72 -5.35
CA GLY A 254 -20.01 -0.78 -6.30
C GLY A 254 -20.31 0.56 -5.62
N THR A 255 -21.57 1.00 -5.66
CA THR A 255 -22.02 2.23 -5.00
C THR A 255 -22.48 2.03 -3.55
N ALA A 256 -22.58 0.80 -3.05
CA ALA A 256 -23.05 0.54 -1.70
C ALA A 256 -21.95 0.76 -0.65
N ALA A 257 -22.31 1.34 0.49
CA ALA A 257 -21.46 1.44 1.68
C ALA A 257 -21.87 0.38 2.70
N LEU A 258 -20.92 -0.43 3.14
CA LEU A 258 -21.13 -1.53 4.08
C LEU A 258 -20.40 -1.23 5.40
N ILE A 259 -21.05 -1.48 6.54
CA ILE A 259 -20.49 -1.27 7.88
C ILE A 259 -20.86 -2.42 8.82
N GLY A 260 -20.07 -2.63 9.88
CA GLY A 260 -20.35 -3.60 10.93
C GLY A 260 -19.90 -5.03 10.60
N ARG A 261 -20.69 -6.03 11.00
CA ARG A 261 -20.28 -7.45 10.94
C ARG A 261 -20.26 -8.02 9.52
N VAL A 262 -21.15 -7.54 8.64
CA VAL A 262 -21.26 -8.03 7.26
C VAL A 262 -19.97 -7.83 6.47
N PRO A 263 -19.42 -6.60 6.33
CA PRO A 263 -18.15 -6.41 5.64
C PRO A 263 -16.98 -7.15 6.31
N ARG A 264 -17.01 -7.35 7.63
CA ARG A 264 -15.99 -8.14 8.35
C ARG A 264 -16.00 -9.62 7.96
N LEU A 265 -17.20 -10.20 7.79
CA LEU A 265 -17.35 -11.58 7.31
C LEU A 265 -16.94 -11.71 5.84
N LEU A 266 -17.34 -10.75 5.00
CA LEU A 266 -16.92 -10.72 3.59
C LEU A 266 -15.41 -10.63 3.45
N LYS A 267 -14.75 -9.73 4.20
CA LYS A 267 -13.28 -9.61 4.24
C LYS A 267 -12.63 -10.94 4.63
N SER A 268 -13.14 -11.61 5.67
CA SER A 268 -12.63 -12.95 6.05
C SER A 268 -12.81 -14.00 4.96
N GLY A 269 -13.95 -14.00 4.26
CA GLY A 269 -14.19 -14.89 3.13
C GLY A 269 -13.22 -14.64 1.97
N ILE A 270 -12.99 -13.36 1.62
CA ILE A 270 -12.01 -12.95 0.60
C ILE A 270 -10.61 -13.44 0.99
N LEU A 271 -10.16 -13.17 2.22
CA LEU A 271 -8.85 -13.60 2.70
C LEU A 271 -8.71 -15.13 2.73
N TRP A 272 -9.79 -15.85 3.04
CA TRP A 272 -9.79 -17.31 3.00
C TRP A 272 -9.64 -17.82 1.57
N LEU A 273 -10.39 -17.28 0.61
CA LEU A 273 -10.26 -17.66 -0.81
C LEU A 273 -8.82 -17.47 -1.31
N TYR A 274 -8.24 -16.29 -1.07
CA TYR A 274 -6.85 -16.01 -1.47
C TYR A 274 -5.82 -16.91 -0.79
N LYS A 275 -6.07 -17.39 0.43
CA LYS A 275 -5.15 -18.30 1.12
C LYS A 275 -5.15 -19.72 0.54
N TYR A 276 -6.26 -20.16 -0.05
CA TYR A 276 -6.46 -21.55 -0.47
C TYR A 276 -6.54 -21.74 -1.99
N GLN A 277 -6.67 -20.65 -2.76
CA GLN A 277 -6.78 -20.68 -4.23
C GLN A 277 -5.54 -20.13 -4.95
N VAL A 278 -4.56 -19.60 -4.21
CA VAL A 278 -3.24 -19.18 -4.72
C VAL A 278 -2.17 -20.11 -4.18
#